data_AF-A0A2V6C366-F1
#
_entry.id   AF-A0A2V6C366-F1
#
_cell.length_a   1.000
_cell.length_b   1.000
_cell.length_c   1.000
_cell.angle_alpha   90.00
_cell.angle_beta   90.00
_cell.angle_gamma   90.00
#
_symmetry.space_group_name_H-M   'P 1'
#
loop_
_entity.id
_entity.type
_entity.pdbx_description
1 polymer ?
#
loop_
_entity_poly.entity_id
_entity_poly.type
_entity_poly.pdbx_seq_one_letter_code
_entity_poly.pdbx_strand_id
1 'polypeptide(L)'
;MFWSNGGIGWLRSDNITLEVLNTMRMRSLRPAGALALILQIYLAGPVTWAAPVVSSFSPAIGRPGTQVVINGSGFSTATQLKFDMAIADFNVASDTRMSATVPVDATSGQIRVVNPTGTGVSSGNFLVAPRISGFSPLRSATNTGVTIDGFNFVGATNVLFNNKPATFAVTAVTQIQATVPSGATNGPITVQTTAGSATTTNDFIVIGPAPIIDDFSPGVGAPGVSVIISGVNFSGPVTVKFNGVTDPMAAVTAPTQISAQVPAAATTGRISVTTPAGTATSSNTFFVTKAPVITDFFPGRGQTNYTQVTIEGINFNIAPVSGVGFNGKGVTGISTPAANQIVVTVPNAATTGRITVTNSFGVGTSSNDFVITRAPIIDWFDPVVGPPGTPVTISGVNLSNGPTVLKFNGVN
;
A
#
# COMPACT_ATOMS: atom_id res chain seq x y z
N MET A 1 18.36 57.29 23.08
CA MET A 1 17.98 57.93 24.36
C MET A 1 16.48 57.83 24.52
N PHE A 2 16.08 57.24 25.66
CA PHE A 2 14.79 57.23 26.38
C PHE A 2 13.47 56.76 25.72
N TRP A 3 12.94 55.71 26.36
CA TRP A 3 11.58 55.18 26.44
C TRP A 3 10.56 56.14 27.12
N SER A 4 9.25 55.90 26.95
CA SER A 4 8.35 55.40 28.02
C SER A 4 6.94 55.01 27.50
N ASN A 5 6.16 54.38 28.38
CA ASN A 5 5.24 53.24 28.20
C ASN A 5 3.75 53.57 28.50
N GLY A 6 2.84 52.70 28.02
CA GLY A 6 1.53 52.36 28.64
C GLY A 6 0.29 52.84 27.86
N GLY A 7 -0.79 52.08 27.63
CA GLY A 7 -1.19 50.72 27.99
C GLY A 7 -2.72 50.55 27.82
N ILE A 8 -3.13 49.64 26.92
CA ILE A 8 -4.28 48.69 26.88
C ILE A 8 -5.73 49.16 27.16
N GLY A 9 -6.62 48.84 26.20
CA GLY A 9 -8.05 48.53 26.44
C GLY A 9 -8.88 48.39 25.15
N TRP A 10 -8.90 47.21 24.52
CA TRP A 10 -9.80 46.90 23.39
C TRP A 10 -10.99 46.01 23.81
N LEU A 11 -12.10 46.26 23.13
CA LEU A 11 -13.51 45.98 23.46
C LEU A 11 -13.90 44.50 23.52
N ARG A 12 -14.85 44.17 24.43
CA ARG A 12 -15.63 42.92 24.44
C ARG A 12 -16.83 43.05 23.48
N SER A 13 -17.18 41.96 22.79
CA SER A 13 -18.33 41.83 21.89
C SER A 13 -19.46 41.00 22.53
N ASP A 14 -20.66 41.61 22.53
CA ASP A 14 -22.04 41.13 22.29
C ASP A 14 -22.66 40.01 23.16
N ASN A 15 -23.67 40.27 24.02
CA ASN A 15 -25.11 40.61 23.83
C ASN A 15 -26.05 39.40 23.56
N ILE A 16 -26.86 39.03 24.58
CA ILE A 16 -28.19 38.43 24.41
C ILE A 16 -29.18 39.24 25.27
N THR A 17 -30.09 39.94 24.61
CA THR A 17 -31.16 40.78 25.16
C THR A 17 -32.41 39.95 25.46
N LEU A 18 -32.97 40.11 26.67
CA LEU A 18 -34.28 39.57 27.08
C LEU A 18 -35.41 40.49 26.55
N GLU A 19 -35.99 40.15 25.42
CA GLU A 19 -37.28 40.68 24.96
C GLU A 19 -38.29 39.53 24.81
N VAL A 20 -39.14 39.30 25.83
CA VAL A 20 -40.56 38.90 25.66
C VAL A 20 -41.29 39.21 26.98
N LEU A 21 -42.02 40.32 27.05
CA LEU A 21 -43.33 40.33 27.71
C LEU A 21 -44.20 41.45 27.13
N ASN A 22 -44.85 41.14 26.01
CA ASN A 22 -45.78 42.06 25.37
C ASN A 22 -47.13 42.04 26.10
N THR A 23 -47.70 43.24 26.27
CA THR A 23 -49.14 43.51 26.45
C THR A 23 -49.86 42.98 27.70
N MET A 24 -49.91 43.79 28.76
CA MET A 24 -51.16 44.03 29.48
C MET A 24 -51.39 45.52 29.69
N ARG A 25 -52.52 45.99 29.19
CA ARG A 25 -53.01 47.38 29.25
C ARG A 25 -53.15 47.81 30.72
N MET A 26 -52.35 48.78 31.16
CA MET A 26 -52.70 49.58 32.33
C MET A 26 -53.91 50.46 31.98
N ARG A 27 -55.11 50.01 32.35
CA ARG A 27 -56.20 50.95 32.69
C ARG A 27 -56.17 51.14 34.20
N SER A 28 -55.85 52.38 34.59
CA SER A 28 -56.25 53.09 35.81
C SER A 28 -56.99 52.28 36.87
N LEU A 29 -56.43 52.24 38.09
CA LEU A 29 -57.13 52.57 39.34
C LEU A 29 -56.10 52.63 40.49
N ARG A 30 -56.07 53.74 41.22
CA ARG A 30 -55.61 53.85 42.61
C ARG A 30 -56.86 54.02 43.49
N PRO A 31 -56.82 53.82 44.82
CA PRO A 31 -56.03 52.87 45.62
C PRO A 31 -56.90 52.17 46.72
N ALA A 32 -56.23 51.36 47.56
CA ALA A 32 -56.64 50.86 48.88
C ALA A 32 -57.35 49.48 48.93
N GLY A 33 -56.63 48.49 49.48
CA GLY A 33 -57.16 47.16 49.81
C GLY A 33 -56.17 46.05 49.42
N ALA A 34 -55.06 45.93 50.16
CA ALA A 34 -54.02 44.95 49.88
C ALA A 34 -54.51 43.52 50.12
N LEU A 35 -54.79 42.78 49.04
CA LEU A 35 -54.76 41.31 49.02
C LEU A 35 -53.46 40.91 48.32
N ALA A 36 -52.50 40.44 49.10
CA ALA A 36 -51.20 40.00 48.61
C ALA A 36 -51.35 38.69 47.83
N LEU A 37 -51.20 38.76 46.51
CA LEU A 37 -50.91 37.61 45.65
C LEU A 37 -49.44 37.23 45.90
N ILE A 38 -49.21 36.12 46.59
CA ILE A 38 -47.87 35.60 46.86
C ILE A 38 -47.32 35.02 45.54
N LEU A 39 -46.51 35.80 44.82
CA LEU A 39 -45.68 35.29 43.75
C LEU A 39 -44.41 34.72 44.39
N GLN A 40 -44.40 33.41 44.63
CA GLN A 40 -43.21 32.71 45.10
C GLN A 40 -42.20 32.61 43.95
N ILE A 41 -41.34 33.62 43.80
CA ILE A 41 -40.18 33.54 42.92
C ILE A 41 -39.19 32.57 43.59
N TYR A 42 -39.06 31.37 43.02
CA TYR A 42 -37.90 30.53 43.33
C TYR A 42 -36.66 31.28 42.83
N LEU A 43 -35.88 31.85 43.76
CA LEU A 43 -34.49 32.18 43.48
C LEU A 43 -33.75 30.87 43.22
N ALA A 44 -33.68 30.45 41.96
CA ALA A 44 -32.58 29.60 41.53
C ALA A 44 -31.31 30.45 41.72
N GLY A 45 -30.49 30.12 42.71
CA GLY A 45 -29.17 30.73 42.87
C GLY A 45 -28.36 30.60 41.57
N PRO A 46 -27.25 31.35 41.41
CA PRO A 46 -26.41 31.23 40.23
C PRO A 46 -26.01 29.75 40.08
N VAL A 47 -26.36 29.14 38.94
CA VAL A 47 -25.93 27.77 38.62
C VAL A 47 -24.41 27.81 38.50
N THR A 48 -23.71 27.36 39.53
CA THR A 48 -22.25 27.23 39.49
C THR A 48 -21.93 25.98 38.69
N TRP A 49 -21.68 26.15 37.40
CA TRP A 49 -21.17 25.08 36.54
C TRP A 49 -19.79 24.66 37.04
N ALA A 50 -19.63 23.37 37.33
CA ALA A 50 -18.37 22.80 37.79
C ALA A 50 -17.62 22.12 36.64
N ALA A 51 -16.28 22.07 36.74
CA ALA A 51 -15.47 21.27 35.84
C ALA A 51 -15.95 19.80 35.89
N PRO A 52 -15.86 19.05 34.78
CA PRO A 52 -16.33 17.68 34.75
C PRO A 52 -15.60 16.83 35.78
N VAL A 53 -16.30 15.83 36.34
CA VAL A 53 -15.68 14.80 37.18
C VAL A 53 -15.93 13.46 36.51
N VAL A 54 -14.86 12.71 36.22
CA VAL A 54 -14.96 11.35 35.67
C VAL A 54 -14.80 10.35 36.82
N SER A 55 -15.92 9.80 37.30
CA SER A 55 -15.94 8.93 38.48
C SER A 55 -15.64 7.47 38.14
N SER A 56 -16.11 6.99 36.99
CA SER A 56 -15.84 5.63 36.51
C SER A 56 -16.04 5.52 35.00
N PHE A 57 -15.48 4.47 34.41
CA PHE A 57 -15.71 4.11 33.02
C PHE A 57 -15.71 2.58 32.87
N SER A 58 -16.47 2.08 31.88
CA SER A 58 -16.52 0.65 31.58
C SER A 58 -16.82 0.42 30.08
N PRO A 59 -16.12 -0.52 29.42
CA PRO A 59 -15.04 -1.35 29.96
C PRO A 59 -13.76 -0.55 30.24
N ALA A 60 -12.84 -1.10 31.05
CA ALA A 60 -11.56 -0.48 31.35
C ALA A 60 -10.48 -0.72 30.26
N ILE A 61 -10.76 -1.65 29.35
CA ILE A 61 -9.88 -2.10 28.27
C ILE A 61 -10.69 -2.15 26.98
N GLY A 62 -10.09 -1.74 25.85
CA GLY A 62 -10.73 -1.89 24.55
C GLY A 62 -9.78 -1.72 23.36
N ARG A 63 -10.24 -2.16 22.18
CA ARG A 63 -9.64 -1.83 20.88
C ARG A 63 -10.28 -0.55 20.32
N PRO A 64 -9.66 0.13 19.34
CA PRO A 64 -10.37 1.13 18.54
C PRO A 64 -11.76 0.65 18.09
N GLY A 65 -12.76 1.52 18.21
CA GLY A 65 -14.17 1.21 17.96
C GLY A 65 -14.95 0.67 19.18
N THR A 66 -14.28 0.36 20.30
CA THR A 66 -14.98 -0.03 21.54
C THR A 66 -15.84 1.12 22.06
N GLN A 67 -17.09 0.85 22.43
CA GLN A 67 -17.93 1.83 23.11
C GLN A 67 -17.64 1.79 24.63
N VAL A 68 -17.32 2.93 25.20
CA VAL A 68 -17.00 3.09 26.63
C VAL A 68 -18.07 3.96 27.28
N VAL A 69 -18.72 3.44 28.31
CA VAL A 69 -19.65 4.20 29.15
C VAL A 69 -18.85 4.89 30.24
N ILE A 70 -19.09 6.18 30.44
CA ILE A 70 -18.38 7.03 31.39
C ILE A 70 -19.40 7.66 32.32
N ASN A 71 -19.22 7.49 33.63
CA ASN A 71 -20.07 8.06 34.67
C ASN A 71 -19.33 9.17 35.40
N GLY A 72 -20.09 10.14 35.92
CA GLY A 72 -19.50 11.35 36.48
C GLY A 72 -20.51 12.44 36.80
N SER A 73 -20.09 13.69 36.61
CA SER A 73 -20.92 14.89 36.73
C SER A 73 -20.36 16.01 35.84
N GLY A 74 -21.19 16.98 35.46
CA GLY A 74 -20.78 18.12 34.63
C GLY A 74 -20.62 17.79 33.14
N PHE A 75 -21.25 16.70 32.66
CA PHE A 75 -21.15 16.25 31.26
C PHE A 75 -22.12 16.93 30.32
N SER A 76 -23.18 17.56 30.81
CA SER A 76 -24.22 18.18 29.97
C SER A 76 -23.70 19.32 29.09
N THR A 77 -22.56 19.93 29.45
CA THR A 77 -21.87 20.98 28.67
C THR A 77 -20.53 20.51 28.09
N ALA A 78 -20.26 19.20 28.08
CA ALA A 78 -19.03 18.65 27.54
C ALA A 78 -18.86 19.00 26.05
N THR A 79 -17.68 19.50 25.68
CA THR A 79 -17.33 19.89 24.31
C THR A 79 -16.30 18.97 23.69
N GLN A 80 -15.54 18.21 24.51
CA GLN A 80 -14.53 17.29 24.02
C GLN A 80 -14.34 16.13 25.00
N LEU A 81 -14.10 14.95 24.44
CA LEU A 81 -13.64 13.78 25.17
C LEU A 81 -12.38 13.23 24.51
N LYS A 82 -11.40 12.83 25.32
CA LYS A 82 -10.15 12.23 24.85
C LYS A 82 -9.83 10.92 25.55
N PHE A 83 -9.33 9.95 24.79
CA PHE A 83 -8.58 8.80 25.31
C PHE A 83 -7.11 9.14 25.23
N ASP A 84 -6.52 9.44 26.39
CA ASP A 84 -5.24 10.10 26.51
C ASP A 84 -5.16 11.41 25.68
N MET A 85 -4.49 11.39 24.52
CA MET A 85 -4.37 12.54 23.63
C MET A 85 -5.35 12.51 22.44
N ALA A 86 -5.91 11.34 22.13
CA ALA A 86 -6.77 11.14 20.96
C ALA A 86 -8.19 11.62 21.22
N ILE A 87 -8.73 12.46 20.33
CA ILE A 87 -10.10 12.97 20.42
C ILE A 87 -11.08 11.88 20.01
N ALA A 88 -12.14 11.71 20.79
CA ALA A 88 -13.16 10.70 20.57
C ALA A 88 -14.51 11.35 20.26
N ASP A 89 -15.29 10.65 19.43
CA ASP A 89 -16.72 10.90 19.33
C ASP A 89 -17.41 10.44 20.61
N PHE A 90 -18.36 11.25 21.09
CA PHE A 90 -19.11 10.95 22.29
C PHE A 90 -20.57 11.38 22.18
N ASN A 91 -21.42 10.73 22.97
CA ASN A 91 -22.83 11.06 23.15
C ASN A 91 -23.12 11.24 24.64
N VAL A 92 -23.65 12.39 25.01
CA VAL A 92 -24.05 12.70 26.38
C VAL A 92 -25.48 12.21 26.60
N ALA A 93 -25.68 11.25 27.50
CA ALA A 93 -27.00 10.72 27.83
C ALA A 93 -27.66 11.53 28.96
N SER A 94 -26.87 11.98 29.94
CA SER A 94 -27.28 12.84 31.04
C SER A 94 -26.06 13.61 31.58
N ASP A 95 -26.27 14.55 32.52
CA ASP A 95 -25.15 15.24 33.17
C ASP A 95 -24.16 14.31 33.90
N THR A 96 -24.63 13.11 34.26
CA THR A 96 -23.86 12.13 35.02
C THR A 96 -23.41 10.92 34.19
N ARG A 97 -23.78 10.85 32.90
CA ARG A 97 -23.47 9.70 32.05
C ARG A 97 -23.30 10.07 30.58
N MET A 98 -22.21 9.60 29.99
CA MET A 98 -21.95 9.71 28.55
C MET A 98 -21.37 8.39 28.02
N SER A 99 -21.38 8.22 26.70
CA SER A 99 -20.71 7.13 26.01
C SER A 99 -19.74 7.70 24.98
N ALA A 100 -18.58 7.09 24.81
CA ALA A 100 -17.61 7.47 23.78
C ALA A 100 -17.09 6.27 23.00
N THR A 101 -16.72 6.48 21.75
CA THR A 101 -16.10 5.46 20.90
C THR A 101 -14.59 5.65 20.95
N VAL A 102 -13.84 4.58 21.26
CA VAL A 102 -12.38 4.63 21.28
C VAL A 102 -11.85 4.93 19.87
N PRO A 103 -11.11 6.05 19.66
CA PRO A 103 -10.61 6.41 18.33
C PRO A 103 -9.43 5.52 17.89
N VAL A 104 -9.11 5.56 16.59
CA VAL A 104 -8.09 4.69 15.98
C VAL A 104 -6.67 4.97 16.44
N ASP A 105 -6.41 6.20 16.84
CA ASP A 105 -5.14 6.73 17.35
C ASP A 105 -5.09 6.79 18.89
N ALA A 106 -6.08 6.18 19.57
CA ALA A 106 -6.10 6.12 21.03
C ALA A 106 -4.85 5.43 21.60
N THR A 107 -4.28 6.06 22.63
CA THR A 107 -3.22 5.50 23.46
C THR A 107 -3.75 5.16 24.86
N SER A 108 -3.10 4.19 25.51
CA SER A 108 -3.40 3.86 26.91
C SER A 108 -3.11 5.06 27.80
N GLY A 109 -4.09 5.47 28.61
CA GLY A 109 -3.97 6.64 29.48
C GLY A 109 -5.31 7.05 30.08
N GLN A 110 -5.32 8.16 30.82
CA GLN A 110 -6.55 8.65 31.46
C GLN A 110 -7.54 9.18 30.41
N ILE A 111 -8.84 9.01 30.69
CA ILE A 111 -9.92 9.63 29.93
C ILE A 111 -10.06 11.07 30.40
N ARG A 112 -10.15 12.02 29.45
CA ARG A 112 -10.32 13.45 29.73
C ARG A 112 -11.63 13.95 29.13
N VAL A 113 -12.42 14.66 29.93
CA VAL A 113 -13.66 15.31 29.48
C VAL A 113 -13.50 16.81 29.70
N VAL A 114 -13.72 17.60 28.65
CA VAL A 114 -13.58 19.06 28.68
C VAL A 114 -14.95 19.69 28.56
N ASN A 115 -15.23 20.68 29.39
CA ASN A 115 -16.35 21.60 29.24
C ASN A 115 -15.83 23.06 29.37
N PRO A 116 -16.65 24.10 29.17
CA PRO A 116 -16.21 25.49 29.26
C PRO A 116 -15.62 25.91 30.63
N THR A 117 -15.89 25.15 31.69
CA THR A 117 -15.41 25.44 33.05
C THR A 117 -14.12 24.72 33.41
N GLY A 118 -13.69 23.72 32.63
CA GLY A 118 -12.43 23.02 32.83
C GLY A 118 -12.39 21.60 32.29
N THR A 119 -11.40 20.84 32.74
CA THR A 119 -11.14 19.46 32.31
C THR A 119 -11.27 18.51 33.50
N GLY A 120 -12.13 17.51 33.37
CA GLY A 120 -12.19 16.33 34.23
C GLY A 120 -11.27 15.24 33.71
N VAL A 121 -10.60 14.55 34.64
CA VAL A 121 -9.69 13.43 34.32
C VAL A 121 -10.09 12.22 35.14
N SER A 122 -10.12 11.04 34.52
CA SER A 122 -10.44 9.79 35.21
C SER A 122 -9.35 9.40 36.22
N SER A 123 -9.75 8.75 37.33
CA SER A 123 -8.81 8.26 38.34
C SER A 123 -7.90 7.12 37.84
N GLY A 124 -8.38 6.31 36.89
CA GLY A 124 -7.63 5.22 36.27
C GLY A 124 -7.36 5.44 34.78
N ASN A 125 -6.42 4.65 34.24
CA ASN A 125 -6.13 4.61 32.80
C ASN A 125 -7.12 3.69 32.10
N PHE A 126 -7.65 4.13 30.96
CA PHE A 126 -8.20 3.24 29.95
C PHE A 126 -7.05 2.59 29.19
N LEU A 127 -7.05 1.27 29.07
CA LEU A 127 -5.99 0.55 28.36
C LEU A 127 -6.44 0.20 26.94
N VAL A 128 -5.63 0.59 25.97
CA VAL A 128 -5.87 0.28 24.57
C VAL A 128 -5.06 -0.95 24.19
N ALA A 129 -5.73 -1.96 23.64
CA ALA A 129 -5.06 -3.15 23.14
C ALA A 129 -4.03 -2.79 22.04
N PRO A 130 -2.95 -3.57 21.88
CA PRO A 130 -1.95 -3.32 20.85
C PRO A 130 -2.57 -3.43 19.46
N ARG A 131 -1.90 -2.83 18.47
CA ARG A 131 -2.18 -3.03 17.04
C ARG A 131 -0.86 -3.14 16.30
N ILE A 132 -0.74 -4.10 15.39
CA ILE A 132 0.43 -4.24 14.53
C ILE A 132 0.09 -3.69 13.15
N SER A 133 0.91 -2.78 12.63
CA SER A 133 0.79 -2.24 11.27
C SER A 133 1.68 -2.97 10.27
N GLY A 134 2.78 -3.58 10.74
CA GLY A 134 3.68 -4.34 9.89
C GLY A 134 4.86 -4.89 10.66
N PHE A 135 5.71 -5.63 9.94
CA PHE A 135 6.99 -6.11 10.46
C PHE A 135 7.99 -6.22 9.31
N SER A 136 9.27 -6.08 9.65
CA SER A 136 10.37 -6.20 8.70
C SER A 136 11.59 -6.82 9.38
N PRO A 137 12.31 -7.74 8.71
CA PRO A 137 11.98 -8.31 7.40
C PRO A 137 10.79 -9.28 7.45
N LEU A 138 10.17 -9.58 6.29
CA LEU A 138 9.06 -10.56 6.18
C LEU A 138 9.50 -12.02 6.42
N ARG A 139 10.79 -12.29 6.24
CA ARG A 139 11.41 -13.58 6.42
C ARG A 139 12.78 -13.43 7.05
N SER A 140 13.15 -14.31 7.97
CA SER A 140 14.50 -14.31 8.55
C SER A 140 14.85 -15.63 9.22
N ALA A 141 16.15 -15.84 9.45
CA ALA A 141 16.64 -16.97 10.21
C ALA A 141 16.36 -16.82 11.71
N THR A 142 16.40 -17.93 12.45
CA THR A 142 16.35 -17.89 13.91
C THR A 142 17.55 -17.11 14.48
N ASN A 143 17.37 -16.52 15.66
CA ASN A 143 18.34 -15.66 16.34
C ASN A 143 18.72 -14.36 15.61
N THR A 144 17.85 -13.90 14.70
CA THR A 144 18.01 -12.60 14.03
C THR A 144 16.93 -11.62 14.47
N GLY A 145 17.17 -10.32 14.26
CA GLY A 145 16.24 -9.26 14.63
C GLY A 145 15.09 -9.08 13.62
N VAL A 146 13.89 -8.86 14.14
CA VAL A 146 12.69 -8.43 13.40
C VAL A 146 12.12 -7.19 14.08
N THR A 147 11.95 -6.12 13.31
CA THR A 147 11.27 -4.91 13.74
C THR A 147 9.77 -5.08 13.51
N ILE A 148 8.96 -4.82 14.54
CA ILE A 148 7.50 -4.88 14.51
C ILE A 148 6.99 -3.46 14.74
N ASP A 149 6.29 -2.92 13.75
CA ASP A 149 5.72 -1.58 13.80
C ASP A 149 4.23 -1.65 14.14
N GLY A 150 3.76 -0.68 14.91
CA GLY A 150 2.38 -0.67 15.37
C GLY A 150 2.09 0.41 16.40
N PHE A 151 1.17 0.13 17.31
CA PHE A 151 0.64 1.07 18.29
C PHE A 151 0.40 0.36 19.62
N ASN A 152 0.48 1.12 20.72
CA ASN A 152 0.16 0.66 22.07
C ASN A 152 1.02 -0.53 22.54
N PHE A 153 2.33 -0.48 22.26
CA PHE A 153 3.28 -1.51 22.67
C PHE A 153 3.87 -1.34 24.08
N VAL A 154 3.67 -0.17 24.71
CA VAL A 154 4.09 0.03 26.10
C VAL A 154 3.37 -0.97 27.01
N GLY A 155 4.14 -1.70 27.82
CA GLY A 155 3.60 -2.77 28.66
C GLY A 155 3.38 -4.10 27.92
N ALA A 156 3.99 -4.29 26.74
CA ALA A 156 4.07 -5.60 26.11
C ALA A 156 4.72 -6.62 27.05
N THR A 157 4.01 -7.73 27.27
CA THR A 157 4.42 -8.82 28.15
C THR A 157 4.99 -9.98 27.36
N ASN A 158 4.64 -10.11 26.07
CA ASN A 158 5.10 -11.20 25.23
C ASN A 158 5.10 -10.83 23.75
N VAL A 159 6.07 -11.40 23.02
CA VAL A 159 6.08 -11.44 21.56
C VAL A 159 6.24 -12.89 21.15
N LEU A 160 5.31 -13.39 20.32
CA LEU A 160 5.23 -14.78 19.92
C LEU A 160 5.41 -14.89 18.41
N PHE A 161 6.31 -15.74 17.94
CA PHE A 161 6.42 -16.17 16.54
C PHE A 161 5.72 -17.51 16.41
N ASN A 162 4.51 -17.52 15.84
CA ASN A 162 3.64 -18.71 15.78
C ASN A 162 3.56 -19.47 17.12
N ASN A 163 3.15 -18.77 18.17
CA ASN A 163 3.08 -19.26 19.56
C ASN A 163 4.43 -19.55 20.26
N LYS A 164 5.58 -19.34 19.59
CA LYS A 164 6.91 -19.47 20.20
C LYS A 164 7.35 -18.13 20.83
N PRO A 165 7.62 -18.06 22.15
CA PRO A 165 8.08 -16.83 22.79
C PRO A 165 9.43 -16.35 22.27
N ALA A 166 9.54 -15.05 22.01
CA ALA A 166 10.74 -14.35 21.57
C ALA A 166 11.32 -13.47 22.70
N THR A 167 12.62 -13.20 22.63
CA THR A 167 13.20 -12.05 23.34
C THR A 167 12.87 -10.78 22.56
N PHE A 168 12.54 -9.71 23.26
CA PHE A 168 12.18 -8.45 22.61
C PHE A 168 12.48 -7.25 23.51
N ALA A 169 12.53 -6.07 22.88
CA ALA A 169 12.55 -4.78 23.53
C ALA A 169 11.55 -3.84 22.84
N VAL A 170 10.81 -3.08 23.63
CA VAL A 170 9.99 -1.97 23.12
C VAL A 170 10.94 -0.79 22.91
N THR A 171 11.30 -0.51 21.66
CA THR A 171 12.26 0.54 21.30
C THR A 171 11.60 1.91 21.14
N ALA A 172 10.30 1.93 20.83
CA ALA A 172 9.47 3.12 20.81
C ALA A 172 8.01 2.76 21.13
N VAL A 173 7.17 3.77 21.41
CA VAL A 173 5.73 3.57 21.66
C VAL A 173 4.99 2.87 20.50
N THR A 174 5.55 2.97 19.29
CA THR A 174 5.06 2.36 18.04
C THR A 174 5.96 1.26 17.48
N GLN A 175 7.01 0.84 18.21
CA GLN A 175 7.98 -0.12 17.68
C GLN A 175 8.49 -1.12 18.72
N ILE A 176 8.56 -2.38 18.31
CA ILE A 176 9.21 -3.46 19.05
C ILE A 176 10.35 -4.01 18.19
N GLN A 177 11.52 -4.20 18.79
CA GLN A 177 12.57 -5.04 18.23
C GLN A 177 12.50 -6.42 18.89
N ALA A 178 12.18 -7.47 18.13
CA ALA A 178 12.13 -8.84 18.60
C ALA A 178 13.24 -9.68 17.97
N THR A 179 13.67 -10.74 18.64
CA THR A 179 14.59 -11.74 18.09
C THR A 179 13.82 -13.01 17.76
N VAL A 180 13.93 -13.48 16.52
CA VAL A 180 13.27 -14.73 16.09
C VAL A 180 13.75 -15.89 16.97
N PRO A 181 12.89 -16.57 17.73
CA PRO A 181 13.32 -17.57 18.67
C PRO A 181 13.78 -18.86 17.98
N SER A 182 14.66 -19.61 18.64
CA SER A 182 15.04 -20.95 18.17
C SER A 182 13.83 -21.88 18.12
N GLY A 183 13.70 -22.61 16.99
CA GLY A 183 12.55 -23.49 16.72
C GLY A 183 11.25 -22.74 16.46
N ALA A 184 11.30 -21.45 16.07
CA ALA A 184 10.17 -20.80 15.43
C ALA A 184 9.79 -21.52 14.13
N THR A 185 8.51 -21.46 13.77
CA THR A 185 7.98 -21.99 12.50
C THR A 185 7.25 -20.87 11.75
N ASN A 186 6.97 -21.08 10.47
CA ASN A 186 6.17 -20.14 9.69
C ASN A 186 4.81 -19.92 10.36
N GLY A 187 4.41 -18.66 10.44
CA GLY A 187 3.12 -18.28 11.02
C GLY A 187 3.13 -16.84 11.52
N PRO A 188 2.05 -16.40 12.14
CA PRO A 188 1.87 -15.00 12.49
C PRO A 188 2.72 -14.60 13.69
N ILE A 189 3.03 -13.31 13.78
CA ILE A 189 3.61 -12.70 14.96
C ILE A 189 2.48 -12.18 15.84
N THR A 190 2.50 -12.50 17.13
CA THR A 190 1.54 -11.99 18.12
C THR A 190 2.24 -11.18 19.19
N VAL A 191 1.79 -9.94 19.43
CA VAL A 191 2.20 -9.10 20.56
C VAL A 191 1.09 -9.14 21.61
N GLN A 192 1.45 -9.42 22.86
CA GLN A 192 0.53 -9.43 24.00
C GLN A 192 0.89 -8.32 24.97
N THR A 193 -0.12 -7.62 25.47
CA THR A 193 -0.05 -6.69 26.59
C THR A 193 -1.11 -7.09 27.62
N THR A 194 -1.12 -6.45 28.78
CA THR A 194 -2.21 -6.61 29.76
C THR A 194 -3.57 -6.12 29.23
N ALA A 195 -3.57 -5.29 28.18
CA ALA A 195 -4.75 -4.76 27.51
C ALA A 195 -5.29 -5.68 26.39
N GLY A 196 -4.62 -6.80 26.11
CA GLY A 196 -5.02 -7.76 25.08
C GLY A 196 -3.89 -8.09 24.10
N SER A 197 -4.25 -8.66 22.95
CA SER A 197 -3.27 -9.09 21.94
C SER A 197 -3.54 -8.50 20.56
N ALA A 198 -2.48 -8.42 19.76
CA ALA A 198 -2.50 -8.13 18.33
C ALA A 198 -1.73 -9.21 17.61
N THR A 199 -2.26 -9.66 16.47
CA THR A 199 -1.65 -10.68 15.63
C THR A 199 -1.51 -10.13 14.22
N THR A 200 -0.38 -10.39 13.56
CA THR A 200 -0.17 -9.99 12.17
C THR A 200 -1.15 -10.68 11.23
N THR A 201 -1.51 -10.02 10.13
CA THR A 201 -2.33 -10.62 9.07
C THR A 201 -1.50 -11.51 8.14
N ASN A 202 -0.25 -11.11 7.89
CA ASN A 202 0.71 -11.89 7.12
C ASN A 202 1.57 -12.74 8.05
N ASP A 203 1.92 -13.92 7.59
CA ASP A 203 2.84 -14.81 8.29
C ASP A 203 4.28 -14.32 8.18
N PHE A 204 5.03 -14.46 9.28
CA PHE A 204 6.48 -14.37 9.26
C PHE A 204 7.05 -15.71 8.78
N ILE A 205 7.95 -15.66 7.81
CA ILE A 205 8.56 -16.87 7.24
C ILE A 205 9.92 -17.12 7.90
N VAL A 206 10.02 -18.22 8.64
CA VAL A 206 11.28 -18.66 9.24
C VAL A 206 12.08 -19.40 8.19
N ILE A 207 13.25 -18.88 7.86
CA ILE A 207 14.13 -19.50 6.86
C ILE A 207 15.29 -20.23 7.54
N GLY A 208 15.62 -21.43 7.04
CA GLY A 208 16.82 -22.15 7.44
C GLY A 208 18.09 -21.59 6.80
N PRO A 209 19.27 -22.16 7.06
CA PRO A 209 20.53 -21.72 6.45
C PRO A 209 20.68 -22.16 4.98
N ALA A 210 19.89 -23.13 4.53
CA ALA A 210 19.88 -23.59 3.14
C ALA A 210 19.46 -22.46 2.17
N PRO A 211 19.92 -22.49 0.90
CA PRO A 211 19.49 -21.54 -0.10
C PRO A 211 17.96 -21.62 -0.32
N ILE A 212 17.37 -20.53 -0.77
CA ILE A 212 15.99 -20.48 -1.25
C ILE A 212 16.00 -19.78 -2.60
N ILE A 213 15.30 -20.36 -3.58
CA ILE A 213 15.06 -19.75 -4.89
C ILE A 213 13.65 -19.18 -4.87
N ASP A 214 13.54 -17.86 -5.00
CA ASP A 214 12.25 -17.18 -5.09
C ASP A 214 11.73 -17.22 -6.53
N ASP A 215 12.59 -16.88 -7.49
CA ASP A 215 12.26 -16.88 -8.92
C ASP A 215 13.51 -16.91 -9.80
N PHE A 216 13.34 -17.12 -11.10
CA PHE A 216 14.39 -16.99 -12.09
C PHE A 216 13.86 -16.39 -13.40
N SER A 217 14.68 -15.59 -14.06
CA SER A 217 14.31 -14.96 -15.33
C SER A 217 15.51 -14.90 -16.29
N PRO A 218 15.32 -15.21 -17.58
CA PRO A 218 14.06 -15.69 -18.19
C PRO A 218 13.70 -17.12 -17.76
N GLY A 219 12.42 -17.48 -17.90
CA GLY A 219 11.92 -18.84 -17.62
C GLY A 219 12.22 -19.89 -18.70
N VAL A 220 12.84 -19.45 -19.79
CA VAL A 220 13.10 -20.22 -21.01
C VAL A 220 14.38 -19.73 -21.67
N GLY A 221 15.12 -20.61 -22.33
CA GLY A 221 16.31 -20.22 -23.08
C GLY A 221 17.03 -21.39 -23.73
N ALA A 222 17.84 -21.09 -24.75
CA ALA A 222 18.78 -22.03 -25.33
C ALA A 222 20.02 -22.19 -24.44
N PRO A 223 20.84 -23.24 -24.66
CA PRO A 223 22.17 -23.29 -24.10
C PRO A 223 22.97 -22.02 -24.40
N GLY A 224 23.65 -21.50 -23.38
CA GLY A 224 24.40 -20.25 -23.44
C GLY A 224 23.62 -18.99 -23.03
N VAL A 225 22.28 -19.06 -22.91
CA VAL A 225 21.47 -17.93 -22.42
C VAL A 225 21.76 -17.68 -20.93
N SER A 226 21.90 -16.41 -20.55
CA SER A 226 22.05 -16.00 -19.16
C SER A 226 20.69 -15.99 -18.45
N VAL A 227 20.66 -16.51 -17.23
CA VAL A 227 19.49 -16.59 -16.35
C VAL A 227 19.86 -15.99 -14.99
N ILE A 228 19.08 -15.01 -14.56
CA ILE A 228 19.18 -14.44 -13.21
C ILE A 228 18.30 -15.26 -12.28
N ILE A 229 18.88 -15.81 -11.22
CA ILE A 229 18.17 -16.55 -10.17
C ILE A 229 18.13 -15.64 -8.95
N SER A 230 16.92 -15.35 -8.49
CA SER A 230 16.65 -14.53 -7.30
C SER A 230 16.28 -15.39 -6.10
N GLY A 231 16.66 -14.95 -4.92
CA GLY A 231 16.40 -15.72 -3.70
C GLY A 231 17.16 -15.20 -2.49
N VAL A 232 17.42 -16.09 -1.52
CA VAL A 232 18.17 -15.76 -0.30
C VAL A 232 19.12 -16.90 0.08
N ASN A 233 20.06 -16.60 0.98
CA ASN A 233 21.08 -17.53 1.48
C ASN A 233 22.02 -18.07 0.38
N PHE A 234 22.35 -17.22 -0.61
CA PHE A 234 23.37 -17.51 -1.63
C PHE A 234 24.77 -17.18 -1.12
N SER A 235 25.18 -17.83 -0.03
CA SER A 235 26.49 -17.62 0.61
C SER A 235 27.45 -18.78 0.38
N GLY A 236 28.74 -18.47 0.31
CA GLY A 236 29.80 -19.44 0.06
C GLY A 236 29.89 -19.88 -1.41
N PRO A 237 30.62 -20.98 -1.71
CA PRO A 237 30.65 -21.53 -3.07
C PRO A 237 29.26 -22.03 -3.47
N VAL A 238 28.79 -21.61 -4.63
CA VAL A 238 27.48 -21.98 -5.16
C VAL A 238 27.65 -22.89 -6.38
N THR A 239 26.84 -23.94 -6.45
CA THR A 239 26.68 -24.75 -7.66
C THR A 239 25.25 -24.61 -8.18
N VAL A 240 25.09 -24.17 -9.42
CA VAL A 240 23.79 -24.13 -10.10
C VAL A 240 23.70 -25.30 -11.07
N LYS A 241 22.54 -25.96 -11.12
CA LYS A 241 22.24 -26.98 -12.12
C LYS A 241 20.91 -26.73 -12.80
N PHE A 242 20.87 -26.94 -14.10
CA PHE A 242 19.64 -26.97 -14.90
C PHE A 242 19.27 -28.43 -15.15
N ASN A 243 18.20 -28.89 -14.50
CA ASN A 243 17.74 -30.28 -14.54
C ASN A 243 18.88 -31.31 -14.34
N GLY A 244 19.72 -31.08 -13.32
CA GLY A 244 20.86 -31.94 -12.98
C GLY A 244 22.16 -31.66 -13.73
N VAL A 245 22.16 -30.81 -14.77
CA VAL A 245 23.37 -30.42 -15.51
C VAL A 245 24.00 -29.18 -14.90
N THR A 246 25.25 -29.28 -14.46
CA THR A 246 25.98 -28.18 -13.82
C THR A 246 26.29 -27.04 -14.77
N ASP A 247 26.05 -25.81 -14.31
CA ASP A 247 26.57 -24.58 -14.91
C ASP A 247 27.94 -24.23 -14.30
N PRO A 248 29.03 -24.28 -15.09
CA PRO A 248 30.36 -23.93 -14.61
C PRO A 248 30.58 -22.41 -14.47
N MET A 249 29.67 -21.58 -14.99
CA MET A 249 29.78 -20.12 -15.01
C MET A 249 28.90 -19.42 -13.97
N ALA A 250 28.21 -20.19 -13.13
CA ALA A 250 27.35 -19.63 -12.09
C ALA A 250 28.14 -18.77 -11.10
N ALA A 251 27.66 -17.55 -10.85
CA ALA A 251 28.29 -16.61 -9.93
C ALA A 251 27.24 -15.87 -9.11
N VAL A 252 27.50 -15.73 -7.81
CA VAL A 252 26.71 -14.86 -6.93
C VAL A 252 27.05 -13.41 -7.26
N THR A 253 26.11 -12.68 -7.82
CA THR A 253 26.29 -11.27 -8.22
C THR A 253 25.82 -10.29 -7.16
N ALA A 254 24.91 -10.71 -6.27
CA ALA A 254 24.45 -9.97 -5.10
C ALA A 254 23.97 -10.95 -4.01
N PRO A 255 23.78 -10.53 -2.75
CA PRO A 255 23.32 -11.42 -1.67
C PRO A 255 22.03 -12.20 -1.95
N THR A 256 21.20 -11.67 -2.85
CA THR A 256 19.90 -12.24 -3.26
C THR A 256 19.86 -12.63 -4.73
N GLN A 257 21.00 -12.64 -5.44
CA GLN A 257 21.05 -12.92 -6.88
C GLN A 257 22.24 -13.78 -7.28
N ILE A 258 21.97 -14.74 -8.16
CA ILE A 258 22.96 -15.52 -8.91
C ILE A 258 22.76 -15.25 -10.39
N SER A 259 23.84 -14.95 -11.11
CA SER A 259 23.87 -15.05 -12.56
C SER A 259 24.31 -16.46 -12.94
N ALA A 260 23.50 -17.16 -13.71
CA ALA A 260 23.79 -18.47 -14.26
C ALA A 260 23.71 -18.45 -15.79
N GLN A 261 24.29 -19.44 -16.44
CA GLN A 261 24.22 -19.68 -17.87
C GLN A 261 23.68 -21.08 -18.14
N VAL A 262 22.73 -21.20 -19.07
CA VAL A 262 22.16 -22.51 -19.44
C VAL A 262 23.25 -23.42 -20.02
N PRO A 263 23.57 -24.57 -19.39
CA PRO A 263 24.62 -25.46 -19.88
C PRO A 263 24.32 -26.08 -21.25
N ALA A 264 25.37 -26.45 -21.99
CA ALA A 264 25.27 -27.09 -23.32
C ALA A 264 24.36 -28.33 -23.35
N ALA A 265 24.42 -29.16 -22.30
CA ALA A 265 23.67 -30.41 -22.18
C ALA A 265 22.37 -30.29 -21.39
N ALA A 266 21.96 -29.06 -21.00
CA ALA A 266 20.76 -28.86 -20.19
C ALA A 266 19.50 -29.34 -20.91
N THR A 267 18.55 -29.82 -20.14
CA THR A 267 17.20 -30.20 -20.59
C THR A 267 16.16 -29.47 -19.76
N THR A 268 14.91 -29.40 -20.26
CA THR A 268 13.79 -28.78 -19.54
C THR A 268 13.60 -29.44 -18.18
N GLY A 269 13.53 -28.63 -17.13
CA GLY A 269 13.37 -29.12 -15.77
C GLY A 269 13.58 -28.01 -14.74
N ARG A 270 13.65 -28.39 -13.45
CA ARG A 270 13.87 -27.44 -12.37
C ARG A 270 15.33 -26.98 -12.31
N ILE A 271 15.54 -25.78 -11.81
CA ILE A 271 16.87 -25.26 -11.47
C ILE A 271 17.14 -25.63 -10.02
N SER A 272 18.33 -26.14 -9.72
CA SER A 272 18.79 -26.35 -8.34
C SER A 272 19.99 -25.47 -8.02
N VAL A 273 20.00 -24.89 -6.83
CA VAL A 273 21.10 -24.11 -6.27
C VAL A 273 21.61 -24.82 -5.03
N THR A 274 22.87 -25.23 -5.02
CA THR A 274 23.51 -25.89 -3.89
C THR A 274 24.55 -24.97 -3.26
N THR A 275 24.49 -24.82 -1.94
CA THR A 275 25.52 -24.19 -1.11
C THR A 275 25.98 -25.19 -0.04
N PRO A 276 27.03 -24.89 0.77
CA PRO A 276 27.41 -25.77 1.87
C PRO A 276 26.30 -26.02 2.89
N ALA A 277 25.30 -25.11 2.97
CA ALA A 277 24.20 -25.21 3.91
C ALA A 277 22.99 -26.02 3.39
N GLY A 278 23.00 -26.45 2.12
CA GLY A 278 21.93 -27.27 1.55
C GLY A 278 21.68 -27.03 0.06
N THR A 279 20.57 -27.55 -0.45
CA THR A 279 20.15 -27.38 -1.85
C THR A 279 18.71 -26.88 -1.93
N ALA A 280 18.50 -25.85 -2.74
CA ALA A 280 17.21 -25.35 -3.15
C ALA A 280 16.86 -25.92 -4.52
N THR A 281 15.58 -26.16 -4.78
CA THR A 281 15.05 -26.45 -6.11
C THR A 281 13.96 -25.43 -6.41
N SER A 282 13.99 -24.86 -7.60
CA SER A 282 13.02 -23.84 -8.02
C SER A 282 11.59 -24.40 -8.00
N SER A 283 10.60 -23.56 -7.73
CA SER A 283 9.17 -23.90 -7.77
C SER A 283 8.60 -23.96 -9.19
N ASN A 284 9.24 -23.25 -10.13
CA ASN A 284 8.89 -23.23 -11.55
C ASN A 284 9.89 -24.05 -12.39
N THR A 285 9.41 -24.55 -13.52
CA THR A 285 10.23 -25.29 -14.51
C THR A 285 10.90 -24.31 -15.47
N PHE A 286 12.21 -24.48 -15.70
CA PHE A 286 12.93 -23.80 -16.77
C PHE A 286 12.81 -24.60 -18.06
N PHE A 287 12.42 -23.94 -19.15
CA PHE A 287 12.25 -24.58 -20.45
C PHE A 287 13.49 -24.40 -21.32
N VAL A 288 14.12 -25.51 -21.72
CA VAL A 288 15.25 -25.47 -22.65
C VAL A 288 14.72 -25.60 -24.08
N THR A 289 14.94 -24.59 -24.90
CA THR A 289 14.59 -24.61 -26.33
C THR A 289 15.59 -23.78 -27.13
N LYS A 290 15.87 -24.20 -28.36
CA LYS A 290 16.64 -23.42 -29.35
C LYS A 290 15.74 -22.71 -30.36
N ALA A 291 14.44 -22.99 -30.35
CA ALA A 291 13.49 -22.25 -31.15
C ALA A 291 13.37 -20.80 -30.62
N PRO A 292 12.99 -19.84 -31.49
CA PRO A 292 12.73 -18.47 -31.07
C PRO A 292 11.61 -18.43 -30.03
N VAL A 293 11.69 -17.52 -29.07
CA VAL A 293 10.60 -17.23 -28.13
C VAL A 293 10.30 -15.76 -28.19
N ILE A 294 9.07 -15.39 -28.55
CA ILE A 294 8.64 -13.99 -28.62
C ILE A 294 8.13 -13.59 -27.24
N THR A 295 8.74 -12.57 -26.64
CA THR A 295 8.32 -12.03 -25.34
C THR A 295 7.41 -10.83 -25.49
N ASP A 296 7.65 -9.99 -26.51
CA ASP A 296 6.81 -8.83 -26.81
C ASP A 296 6.97 -8.39 -28.26
N PHE A 297 6.13 -7.47 -28.71
CA PHE A 297 6.31 -6.74 -29.96
C PHE A 297 5.61 -5.37 -29.90
N PHE A 298 6.23 -4.37 -30.52
CA PHE A 298 5.69 -3.02 -30.60
C PHE A 298 5.92 -2.40 -31.99
N PRO A 299 4.95 -1.65 -32.54
CA PRO A 299 3.60 -1.44 -32.03
C PRO A 299 2.73 -2.72 -32.10
N GLY A 300 1.69 -2.80 -31.27
CA GLY A 300 0.76 -3.94 -31.27
C GLY A 300 -0.25 -3.95 -32.44
N ARG A 301 -0.23 -2.91 -33.27
CA ARG A 301 -1.13 -2.70 -34.41
C ARG A 301 -0.45 -1.89 -35.51
N GLY A 302 -0.93 -2.01 -36.74
CA GLY A 302 -0.35 -1.28 -37.87
C GLY A 302 -1.00 -1.55 -39.22
N GLN A 303 -0.46 -0.90 -40.25
CA GLN A 303 -0.86 -1.03 -41.64
C GLN A 303 0.19 -1.80 -42.44
N THR A 304 -0.28 -2.68 -43.31
CA THR A 304 0.54 -3.44 -44.26
C THR A 304 1.41 -2.52 -45.12
N ASN A 305 2.64 -2.93 -45.39
CA ASN A 305 3.68 -2.24 -46.16
C ASN A 305 4.32 -1.00 -45.50
N TYR A 306 3.82 -0.53 -44.34
CA TYR A 306 4.31 0.72 -43.75
C TYR A 306 4.78 0.55 -42.31
N THR A 307 4.00 -0.11 -41.46
CA THR A 307 4.35 -0.20 -40.05
C THR A 307 5.59 -1.07 -39.86
N GLN A 308 6.62 -0.49 -39.27
CA GLN A 308 7.76 -1.23 -38.75
C GLN A 308 7.41 -1.76 -37.37
N VAL A 309 7.66 -3.04 -37.13
CA VAL A 309 7.41 -3.74 -35.87
C VAL A 309 8.73 -4.23 -35.33
N THR A 310 9.04 -3.82 -34.10
CA THR A 310 10.12 -4.39 -33.30
C THR A 310 9.54 -5.56 -32.51
N ILE A 311 10.07 -6.75 -32.74
CA ILE A 311 9.74 -7.98 -32.03
C ILE A 311 10.86 -8.24 -31.04
N GLU A 312 10.51 -8.38 -29.76
CA GLU A 312 11.44 -8.71 -28.70
C GLU A 312 11.32 -10.18 -28.31
N GLY A 313 12.43 -10.79 -27.96
CA GLY A 313 12.42 -12.20 -27.60
C GLY A 313 13.74 -12.79 -27.21
N ILE A 314 13.71 -14.09 -27.03
CA ILE A 314 14.84 -14.92 -26.64
C ILE A 314 15.18 -15.85 -27.81
N ASN A 315 16.46 -16.20 -27.92
CA ASN A 315 17.00 -17.12 -28.92
C ASN A 315 17.02 -16.62 -30.39
N PHE A 316 16.90 -15.33 -30.66
CA PHE A 316 16.94 -14.82 -32.04
C PHE A 316 18.32 -14.90 -32.69
N ASN A 317 19.38 -15.03 -31.90
CA ASN A 317 20.77 -15.15 -32.36
C ASN A 317 21.36 -16.58 -32.25
N ILE A 318 20.56 -17.56 -31.81
CA ILE A 318 21.03 -18.96 -31.61
C ILE A 318 21.20 -19.68 -32.95
N ALA A 319 20.40 -19.31 -33.94
CA ALA A 319 20.54 -19.71 -35.33
C ALA A 319 19.98 -18.58 -36.21
N PRO A 320 20.37 -18.49 -37.50
CA PRO A 320 19.78 -17.52 -38.41
C PRO A 320 18.25 -17.61 -38.42
N VAL A 321 17.59 -16.47 -38.28
CA VAL A 321 16.14 -16.36 -38.44
C VAL A 321 15.82 -16.62 -39.91
N SER A 322 15.11 -17.72 -40.18
CA SER A 322 14.75 -18.15 -41.54
C SER A 322 13.41 -17.58 -42.01
N GLY A 323 12.59 -17.04 -41.11
CA GLY A 323 11.34 -16.39 -41.48
C GLY A 323 10.66 -15.66 -40.32
N VAL A 324 9.91 -14.62 -40.66
CA VAL A 324 8.95 -13.96 -39.78
C VAL A 324 7.61 -13.97 -40.49
N GLY A 325 6.51 -14.20 -39.77
CA GLY A 325 5.16 -14.25 -40.31
C GLY A 325 4.17 -13.43 -39.51
N PHE A 326 3.19 -12.82 -40.20
CA PHE A 326 2.02 -12.20 -39.60
C PHE A 326 0.79 -13.02 -39.98
N ASN A 327 0.24 -13.78 -39.03
CA ASN A 327 -0.84 -14.73 -39.24
C ASN A 327 -0.61 -15.66 -40.45
N GLY A 328 0.60 -16.25 -40.51
CA GLY A 328 1.02 -17.13 -41.61
C GLY A 328 1.54 -16.41 -42.87
N LYS A 329 1.36 -15.09 -43.00
CA LYS A 329 1.91 -14.34 -44.13
C LYS A 329 3.37 -13.97 -43.88
N GLY A 330 4.28 -14.54 -44.67
CA GLY A 330 5.72 -14.31 -44.57
C GLY A 330 6.16 -12.87 -44.86
N VAL A 331 7.21 -12.44 -44.18
CA VAL A 331 7.89 -11.15 -44.31
C VAL A 331 9.11 -11.26 -45.22
N THR A 332 9.36 -10.21 -46.03
CA THR A 332 10.63 -9.98 -46.71
C THR A 332 11.40 -8.86 -46.00
N GLY A 333 12.73 -8.98 -45.86
CA GLY A 333 13.56 -7.95 -45.23
C GLY A 333 13.50 -8.00 -43.70
N ILE A 334 14.18 -9.00 -43.13
CA ILE A 334 14.30 -9.18 -41.68
C ILE A 334 15.60 -8.51 -41.23
N SER A 335 15.51 -7.59 -40.27
CA SER A 335 16.66 -6.98 -39.59
C SER A 335 16.78 -7.52 -38.17
N THR A 336 17.98 -7.81 -37.70
CA THR A 336 18.26 -8.27 -36.32
C THR A 336 19.25 -7.30 -35.65
N PRO A 337 18.79 -6.12 -35.21
CA PRO A 337 19.69 -5.09 -34.68
C PRO A 337 20.34 -5.47 -33.34
N ALA A 338 19.74 -6.40 -32.58
CA ALA A 338 20.29 -6.92 -31.34
C ALA A 338 19.95 -8.42 -31.18
N ALA A 339 20.64 -9.10 -30.26
CA ALA A 339 20.47 -10.53 -30.01
C ALA A 339 19.05 -10.94 -29.58
N ASN A 340 18.30 -9.99 -29.00
CA ASN A 340 16.94 -10.14 -28.50
C ASN A 340 15.91 -9.35 -29.32
N GLN A 341 16.29 -8.76 -30.48
CA GLN A 341 15.39 -7.93 -31.28
C GLN A 341 15.42 -8.31 -32.75
N ILE A 342 14.22 -8.41 -33.33
CA ILE A 342 13.97 -8.49 -34.75
C ILE A 342 13.14 -7.28 -35.15
N VAL A 343 13.49 -6.65 -36.26
CA VAL A 343 12.73 -5.53 -36.81
C VAL A 343 12.30 -5.87 -38.23
N VAL A 344 11.00 -5.75 -38.47
CA VAL A 344 10.36 -6.11 -39.75
C VAL A 344 9.32 -5.08 -40.14
N THR A 345 9.04 -4.94 -41.44
CA THR A 345 7.87 -4.20 -41.93
C THR A 345 6.70 -5.16 -42.12
N VAL A 346 5.50 -4.79 -41.68
CA VAL A 346 4.29 -5.60 -41.86
C VAL A 346 4.11 -5.90 -43.35
N PRO A 347 4.01 -7.18 -43.77
CA PRO A 347 4.05 -7.54 -45.18
C PRO A 347 2.72 -7.20 -45.88
N ASN A 348 2.75 -7.20 -47.21
CA ASN A 348 1.55 -7.02 -48.01
C ASN A 348 0.51 -8.12 -47.68
N ALA A 349 -0.76 -7.74 -47.68
CA ALA A 349 -1.88 -8.65 -47.41
C ALA A 349 -1.79 -9.45 -46.08
N ALA A 350 -1.01 -8.98 -45.11
CA ALA A 350 -1.07 -9.53 -43.76
C ALA A 350 -2.47 -9.35 -43.16
N THR A 351 -2.88 -10.31 -42.33
CA THR A 351 -4.15 -10.26 -41.60
C THR A 351 -3.88 -10.22 -40.10
N THR A 352 -4.86 -9.75 -39.32
CA THR A 352 -4.77 -9.76 -37.84
C THR A 352 -4.55 -11.17 -37.34
N GLY A 353 -3.60 -11.33 -36.42
CA GLY A 353 -3.30 -12.61 -35.79
C GLY A 353 -1.89 -12.66 -35.23
N ARG A 354 -1.42 -13.86 -34.88
CA ARG A 354 -0.13 -14.05 -34.22
C ARG A 354 1.05 -13.72 -35.12
N ILE A 355 2.11 -13.21 -34.51
CA ILE A 355 3.42 -13.09 -35.13
C ILE A 355 4.16 -14.41 -34.91
N THR A 356 4.81 -14.93 -35.95
CA THR A 356 5.71 -16.08 -35.84
C THR A 356 7.13 -15.70 -36.21
N VAL A 357 8.11 -16.29 -35.53
CA VAL A 357 9.54 -16.20 -35.84
C VAL A 357 10.07 -17.62 -35.96
N THR A 358 10.73 -17.93 -37.08
CA THR A 358 11.22 -19.28 -37.40
C THR A 358 12.74 -19.29 -37.47
N ASN A 359 13.35 -20.34 -36.93
CA ASN A 359 14.73 -20.71 -37.18
C ASN A 359 14.82 -22.21 -37.51
N SER A 360 16.03 -22.74 -37.69
CA SER A 360 16.25 -24.15 -38.01
C SER A 360 15.80 -25.13 -36.90
N PHE A 361 15.53 -24.65 -35.69
CA PHE A 361 15.11 -25.45 -34.54
C PHE A 361 13.59 -25.39 -34.26
N GLY A 362 12.84 -24.52 -34.94
CA GLY A 362 11.40 -24.43 -34.79
C GLY A 362 10.84 -23.02 -34.93
N VAL A 363 9.61 -22.85 -34.44
CA VAL A 363 8.82 -21.63 -34.58
C VAL A 363 8.44 -21.10 -33.20
N GLY A 364 8.76 -19.83 -32.93
CA GLY A 364 8.19 -19.04 -31.84
C GLY A 364 6.93 -18.33 -32.31
N THR A 365 5.90 -18.30 -31.47
CA THR A 365 4.63 -17.60 -31.74
C THR A 365 4.35 -16.61 -30.62
N SER A 366 3.90 -15.40 -30.96
CA SER A 366 3.58 -14.37 -29.97
C SER A 366 2.41 -14.79 -29.07
N SER A 367 2.33 -14.23 -27.86
CA SER A 367 1.21 -14.48 -26.93
C SER A 367 -0.04 -13.64 -27.24
N ASN A 368 0.14 -12.53 -27.95
CA ASN A 368 -0.91 -11.62 -28.40
C ASN A 368 -0.95 -11.52 -29.93
N ASP A 369 -2.10 -11.14 -30.47
CA ASP A 369 -2.27 -10.88 -31.90
C ASP A 369 -1.73 -9.48 -32.26
N PHE A 370 -1.09 -9.36 -33.42
CA PHE A 370 -0.86 -8.08 -34.06
C PHE A 370 -2.11 -7.67 -34.84
N VAL A 371 -2.61 -6.47 -34.60
CA VAL A 371 -3.86 -6.00 -35.21
C VAL A 371 -3.60 -5.20 -36.48
N ILE A 372 -4.11 -5.68 -37.61
CA ILE A 372 -4.06 -4.95 -38.87
C ILE A 372 -5.18 -3.91 -38.89
N THR A 373 -4.81 -2.66 -39.15
CA THR A 373 -5.72 -1.51 -39.20
C THR A 373 -5.52 -0.75 -40.51
N ARG A 374 -6.62 -0.24 -41.08
CA ARG A 374 -6.61 0.55 -42.33
C ARG A 374 -6.94 2.01 -42.10
N ALA A 375 -7.65 2.33 -41.02
CA ALA A 375 -7.97 3.70 -40.64
C ALA A 375 -6.83 4.31 -39.80
N PRO A 376 -6.63 5.64 -39.87
CA PRO A 376 -5.87 6.38 -38.87
C PRO A 376 -6.49 6.18 -37.48
N ILE A 377 -5.65 5.91 -36.49
CA ILE A 377 -6.06 5.81 -35.08
C ILE A 377 -5.21 6.81 -34.31
N ILE A 378 -5.87 7.68 -33.53
CA ILE A 378 -5.20 8.58 -32.60
C ILE A 378 -5.19 7.90 -31.23
N ASP A 379 -3.99 7.74 -30.67
CA ASP A 379 -3.80 7.11 -29.36
C ASP A 379 -3.87 8.17 -28.27
N TRP A 380 -3.19 9.29 -28.49
CA TRP A 380 -3.23 10.45 -27.63
C TRP A 380 -2.78 11.69 -28.39
N PHE A 381 -3.09 12.85 -27.82
CA PHE A 381 -2.57 14.12 -28.27
C PHE A 381 -2.30 15.02 -27.07
N ASP A 382 -1.33 15.92 -27.20
CA ASP A 382 -0.95 16.88 -26.17
C ASP A 382 -0.57 18.22 -26.82
N PRO A 383 -0.99 19.36 -26.23
CA PRO A 383 -1.83 19.48 -25.05
C PRO A 383 -3.32 19.19 -25.33
N VAL A 384 -4.06 18.76 -24.30
CA VAL A 384 -5.52 18.54 -24.39
C VAL A 384 -6.33 19.84 -24.43
N VAL A 385 -5.70 20.97 -24.08
CA VAL A 385 -6.28 22.32 -24.10
C VAL A 385 -5.20 23.34 -24.42
N GLY A 386 -5.53 24.35 -25.23
CA GLY A 386 -4.65 25.47 -25.53
C GLY A 386 -5.38 26.58 -26.30
N PRO A 387 -4.86 27.82 -26.30
CA PRO A 387 -5.38 28.89 -27.16
C PRO A 387 -5.25 28.54 -28.65
N PRO A 388 -6.04 29.18 -29.55
CA PRO A 388 -5.89 29.00 -30.99
C PRO A 388 -4.44 29.21 -31.46
N GLY A 389 -3.94 28.29 -32.29
CA GLY A 389 -2.56 28.29 -32.77
C GLY A 389 -1.57 27.51 -31.90
N THR A 390 -2.02 26.92 -30.78
CA THR A 390 -1.18 26.01 -29.97
C THR A 390 -0.78 24.78 -30.78
N PRO A 391 0.52 24.46 -30.92
CA PRO A 391 0.96 23.22 -31.54
C PRO A 391 0.44 22.01 -30.75
N VAL A 392 -0.16 21.04 -31.45
CA VAL A 392 -0.63 19.78 -30.85
C VAL A 392 0.22 18.64 -31.40
N THR A 393 0.87 17.90 -30.51
CA THR A 393 1.52 16.63 -30.84
C THR A 393 0.45 15.55 -30.85
N ILE A 394 0.37 14.77 -31.93
CA ILE A 394 -0.56 13.64 -32.03
C ILE A 394 0.27 12.38 -32.19
N SER A 395 0.00 11.41 -31.33
CA SER A 395 0.53 10.07 -31.46
C SER A 395 -0.58 9.12 -31.86
N GLY A 396 -0.23 8.14 -32.68
CA GLY A 396 -1.20 7.22 -33.23
C GLY A 396 -0.61 6.38 -34.35
N VAL A 397 -1.47 5.60 -34.97
CA VAL A 397 -1.10 4.63 -36.00
C VAL A 397 -1.74 5.02 -37.32
N ASN A 398 -1.01 4.85 -38.42
CA ASN A 398 -1.42 5.21 -39.78
C ASN A 398 -1.67 6.71 -39.99
N LEU A 399 -1.00 7.58 -39.23
CA LEU A 399 -1.15 9.04 -39.35
C LEU A 399 -0.36 9.66 -40.53
N SER A 400 0.61 8.94 -41.09
CA SER A 400 1.59 9.46 -42.07
C SER A 400 1.44 8.91 -43.50
N ASN A 401 0.50 8.00 -43.75
CA ASN A 401 0.48 7.17 -44.97
C ASN A 401 -0.53 7.65 -46.04
N GLY A 402 -0.86 8.95 -46.06
CA GLY A 402 -1.78 9.56 -47.02
C GLY A 402 -2.03 11.05 -46.71
N PRO A 403 -2.93 11.73 -47.46
CA PRO A 403 -3.36 13.08 -47.13
C PRO A 403 -4.16 13.04 -45.82
N THR A 404 -3.48 13.30 -44.71
CA THR A 404 -4.09 13.33 -43.38
C THR A 404 -4.73 14.70 -43.18
N VAL A 405 -6.06 14.77 -43.24
CA VAL A 405 -6.80 15.95 -42.79
C VAL A 405 -7.11 15.76 -41.32
N LEU A 406 -6.38 16.46 -40.47
CA LEU A 406 -6.73 16.59 -39.07
C LEU A 406 -7.91 17.55 -38.95
N LYS A 407 -8.94 17.20 -38.18
CA LYS A 407 -10.05 18.09 -37.89
C LYS A 407 -10.30 18.16 -36.39
N PHE A 408 -10.39 19.37 -35.86
CA PHE A 408 -10.90 19.61 -34.51
C PHE A 408 -12.37 20.00 -34.61
N ASN A 409 -13.26 19.18 -34.06
CA ASN A 409 -14.72 19.39 -34.13
C ASN A 409 -15.26 19.61 -35.57
N GLY A 410 -14.65 18.94 -36.57
CA GLY A 410 -15.07 19.05 -37.97
C GLY A 410 -14.45 20.21 -38.76
N VAL A 411 -13.64 21.05 -38.12
CA VAL A 411 -12.90 22.16 -38.75
C VAL A 411 -11.44 21.77 -38.92
N ASN A 412 -10.86 22.08 -40.09
CA ASN A 412 -9.45 21.83 -40.40
C ASN A 412 -8.51 22.69 -39.56
#